data_AF-A0A3N5EL50-F1
#
_entry.id   AF-A0A3N5EL50-F1
#
_cell.length_a   1.000
_cell.length_b   1.000
_cell.length_c   1.000
_cell.angle_alpha   90.00
_cell.angle_beta   90.00
_cell.angle_gamma   90.00
#
_symmetry.space_group_name_H-M   'P 1'
#
loop_
_entity.id
_entity.type
_entity.pdbx_description
1 polymer ?
#
loop_
_entity_poly.entity_id
_entity_poly.type
_entity_poly.pdbx_seq_one_letter_code
_entity_poly.pdbx_strand_id
1 'polypeptide(L)'
;MLKKLLSLFKNSETNPDNDIMYRFKVKYENFKMLLEANSELLKIISDIEEKLSGHHLFGISYLQGQTARVIFYAAKMVKSFEKMSGRTYPVLTQTVEDIYLAIRLETEKKSIPRITEYIIPYFLVNKEKVDFVGGKNANLGEVRNRVGLPIPRGFAVTTAAFDEFLRVNRLEDKIKDKKTEIDMADPESIIRVSDFIHNLFITSPLPGDVEKAILDAYEELIAGKGPDGSPVKIAIRSSALGEDSELSFAGQYLTVLNVPSERIISEYKEVLASLFSPRALSYRLSMGIPFEQAAMSVACLEMVPSKVSGVMYSTHPFHSSQNTILITAVWGLGPYAVDGVVSPDTYILSKDTEPVLLESKISEKPVLLAAKSDGYLEEVQVHSEHRNHPCLTAEQAIMLANFALRLENHFQCPQDIEWAMDQDNRLVILQTRPLRTEKNGKKQTDSPRVEGYPLILEGGSIACPGVGFGPAHFVRS
;
A
#
# COMPACT_ATOMS: atom_id res chain seq x y z
N MET A 1 25.57 10.81 6.69
CA MET A 1 24.48 10.49 5.74
C MET A 1 24.52 11.41 4.51
N LEU A 2 24.49 12.73 4.69
CA LEU A 2 24.55 13.72 3.60
C LEU A 2 25.77 13.57 2.67
N LYS A 3 26.98 13.36 3.23
CA LYS A 3 28.21 13.09 2.45
C LYS A 3 28.13 11.83 1.57
N LYS A 4 27.35 10.81 1.98
CA LYS A 4 27.10 9.55 1.22
C LYS A 4 26.02 9.71 0.15
N LEU A 5 25.03 10.58 0.39
CA LEU A 5 24.01 10.95 -0.61
C LEU A 5 24.59 11.85 -1.70
N LEU A 6 25.53 12.72 -1.34
CA LEU A 6 26.21 13.61 -2.29
C LEU A 6 27.21 12.87 -3.20
N SER A 7 27.74 11.71 -2.78
CA SER A 7 28.72 10.92 -3.54
C SER A 7 28.13 10.14 -4.72
N LEU A 8 26.79 10.07 -4.86
CA LEU A 8 26.10 9.41 -5.98
C LEU A 8 26.17 10.18 -7.31
N PHE A 9 26.80 11.36 -7.33
CA PHE A 9 26.89 12.20 -8.51
C PHE A 9 28.36 12.38 -8.93
N LYS A 10 28.94 11.35 -9.55
CA LYS A 10 30.31 11.42 -10.12
C LYS A 10 30.29 12.03 -11.53
N ASN A 11 31.27 12.89 -11.79
CA ASN A 11 31.44 13.63 -13.05
C ASN A 11 32.06 12.76 -14.14
N SER A 12 31.58 12.90 -15.38
CA SER A 12 32.28 12.48 -16.60
C SER A 12 32.84 13.71 -17.32
N GLU A 13 34.15 13.76 -17.56
CA GLU A 13 34.82 14.84 -18.31
C GLU A 13 34.88 14.53 -19.81
N THR A 14 34.56 15.48 -20.70
CA THR A 14 35.02 15.49 -22.11
C THR A 14 34.93 16.85 -22.85
N ASN A 15 36.04 17.21 -23.51
CA ASN A 15 36.36 17.98 -24.75
C ASN A 15 35.73 19.36 -25.14
N PRO A 16 36.52 20.32 -25.73
CA PRO A 16 36.26 21.77 -25.66
C PRO A 16 35.48 22.44 -26.80
N ASP A 17 35.19 21.79 -27.95
CA ASP A 17 34.38 22.40 -29.03
C ASP A 17 32.86 22.14 -28.87
N ASN A 18 32.50 21.27 -27.93
CA ASN A 18 31.11 20.99 -27.50
C ASN A 18 30.63 21.92 -26.38
N ASP A 19 31.46 22.87 -25.95
CA ASP A 19 31.36 23.51 -24.63
C ASP A 19 30.07 24.32 -24.43
N ILE A 20 29.55 25.05 -25.42
CA ILE A 20 28.32 25.85 -25.26
C ILE A 20 27.08 24.97 -25.20
N MET A 21 26.92 24.04 -26.15
CA MET A 21 25.74 23.17 -26.21
C MET A 21 25.75 22.16 -25.06
N TYR A 22 26.93 21.68 -24.68
CA TYR A 22 27.12 20.85 -23.48
C TYR A 22 26.79 21.64 -22.21
N ARG A 23 27.32 22.85 -22.03
CA ARG A 23 26.98 23.70 -20.86
C ARG A 23 25.49 24.04 -20.82
N PHE A 24 24.87 24.32 -21.97
CA PHE A 24 23.43 24.57 -22.05
C PHE A 24 22.64 23.32 -21.63
N LYS A 25 22.99 22.14 -22.17
CA LYS A 25 22.36 20.86 -21.81
C LYS A 25 22.51 20.58 -20.31
N VAL A 26 23.71 20.74 -19.75
CA VAL A 26 23.96 20.55 -18.31
C VAL A 26 23.12 21.52 -17.48
N LYS A 27 23.04 22.80 -17.85
CA LYS A 27 22.20 23.77 -17.13
C LYS A 27 20.72 23.45 -17.24
N TYR A 28 20.26 23.05 -18.41
CA TYR A 28 18.86 22.69 -18.66
C TYR A 28 18.44 21.45 -17.86
N GLU A 29 19.25 20.40 -17.85
CA GLU A 29 19.00 19.19 -17.04
C GLU A 29 18.93 19.52 -15.54
N ASN A 30 19.87 20.34 -15.04
CA ASN A 30 19.84 20.74 -13.63
C ASN A 30 18.64 21.64 -13.30
N PHE A 31 18.19 22.49 -14.23
CA PHE A 31 16.96 23.27 -14.08
C PHE A 31 15.72 22.38 -13.98
N LYS A 32 15.61 21.38 -14.86
CA LYS A 32 14.52 20.39 -14.81
C LYS A 32 14.54 19.62 -13.48
N MET A 33 15.70 19.13 -13.06
CA MET A 33 15.86 18.45 -11.77
C MET A 33 15.48 19.32 -10.57
N LEU A 34 15.76 20.63 -10.63
CA LEU A 34 15.38 21.58 -9.59
C LEU A 34 13.86 21.74 -9.52
N LEU A 35 13.19 21.90 -10.66
CA LEU A 35 11.73 22.01 -10.73
C LEU A 35 11.02 20.71 -10.27
N GLU A 36 11.53 19.56 -10.68
CA GLU A 36 11.06 18.25 -10.22
C GLU A 36 11.21 18.13 -8.70
N ALA A 37 12.40 18.45 -8.15
CA ALA A 37 12.64 18.39 -6.72
C ALA A 37 11.72 19.34 -5.91
N ASN A 38 11.50 20.57 -6.41
CA ASN A 38 10.56 21.51 -5.80
C ASN A 38 9.12 20.98 -5.81
N SER A 39 8.69 20.38 -6.94
CA SER A 39 7.35 19.80 -7.06
C SER A 39 7.16 18.63 -6.10
N GLU A 40 8.15 17.76 -5.95
CA GLU A 40 8.10 16.66 -4.98
C GLU A 40 8.10 17.16 -3.53
N LEU A 41 8.87 18.20 -3.22
CA LEU A 41 8.86 18.81 -1.87
C LEU A 41 7.48 19.42 -1.54
N LEU A 42 6.83 20.09 -2.50
CA LEU A 42 5.47 20.63 -2.32
C LEU A 42 4.44 19.52 -2.10
N LYS A 43 4.56 18.37 -2.77
CA LYS A 43 3.70 17.21 -2.50
C LYS A 43 3.87 16.73 -1.06
N ILE A 44 5.11 16.64 -0.57
CA ILE A 44 5.37 16.25 0.82
C ILE A 44 4.76 17.24 1.82
N ILE A 45 4.84 18.54 1.56
CA ILE A 45 4.19 19.54 2.43
C ILE A 45 2.67 19.34 2.42
N SER A 46 2.07 19.17 1.24
CA SER A 46 0.64 18.91 1.10
C SER A 46 0.20 17.63 1.82
N ASP A 47 1.02 16.58 1.80
CA ASP A 47 0.77 15.35 2.57
C ASP A 47 0.71 15.61 4.06
N ILE A 48 1.72 16.32 4.58
CA ILE A 48 1.85 16.61 6.01
C ILE A 48 0.65 17.45 6.45
N GLU A 49 0.24 18.46 5.66
CA GLU A 49 -0.96 19.24 5.89
C GLU A 49 -2.23 18.37 5.88
N GLU A 50 -2.33 17.41 4.95
CA GLU A 50 -3.44 16.46 4.91
C GLU A 50 -3.44 15.56 6.16
N LYS A 51 -2.31 15.01 6.57
CA LYS A 51 -2.21 14.18 7.79
C LYS A 51 -2.51 14.99 9.06
N LEU A 52 -2.14 16.27 9.10
CA LEU A 52 -2.44 17.19 10.21
C LEU A 52 -3.93 17.48 10.38
N SER A 53 -4.76 17.26 9.35
CA SER A 53 -6.22 17.37 9.48
C SER A 53 -6.84 16.36 10.45
N GLY A 54 -6.11 15.29 10.80
CA GLY A 54 -6.55 14.27 11.75
C GLY A 54 -7.38 13.14 11.15
N HIS A 55 -7.61 13.14 9.83
CA HIS A 55 -8.40 12.12 9.13
C HIS A 55 -7.62 10.85 8.77
N HIS A 56 -6.30 10.87 8.98
CA HIS A 56 -5.40 9.80 8.58
C HIS A 56 -4.59 9.30 9.76
N LEU A 57 -4.44 7.98 9.87
CA LEU A 57 -3.47 7.40 10.80
C LEU A 57 -2.05 7.57 10.25
N PHE A 58 -1.16 8.05 11.08
CA PHE A 58 0.28 8.09 10.80
C PHE A 58 1.06 7.94 12.10
N GLY A 59 2.26 7.39 11.95
CA GLY A 59 3.18 7.12 13.05
C GLY A 59 4.46 7.95 12.99
N ILE A 60 5.37 7.74 13.94
CA ILE A 60 6.69 8.38 13.94
C ILE A 60 7.53 8.02 12.71
N SER A 61 7.39 6.79 12.21
CA SER A 61 8.11 6.33 11.01
C SER A 61 7.71 7.13 9.77
N TYR A 62 6.44 7.55 9.69
CA TYR A 62 5.98 8.47 8.65
C TYR A 62 6.70 9.82 8.75
N LEU A 63 6.77 10.41 9.94
CA LEU A 63 7.45 11.70 10.16
C LEU A 63 8.93 11.64 9.82
N GLN A 64 9.60 10.56 10.21
CA GLN A 64 11.01 10.32 9.87
C GLN A 64 11.22 10.17 8.36
N GLY A 65 10.34 9.42 7.68
CA GLY A 65 10.35 9.25 6.23
C GLY A 65 10.16 10.57 5.50
N GLN A 66 9.13 11.36 5.86
CA GLN A 66 8.89 12.66 5.22
C GLN A 66 10.03 13.65 5.49
N THR A 67 10.56 13.68 6.71
CA THR A 67 11.72 14.52 7.05
C THR A 67 12.92 14.18 6.15
N ALA A 68 13.23 12.88 6.00
CA ALA A 68 14.33 12.45 5.14
C ALA A 68 14.11 12.88 3.67
N ARG A 69 12.89 12.75 3.16
CA ARG A 69 12.51 13.15 1.80
C ARG A 69 12.59 14.66 1.59
N VAL A 70 12.08 15.47 2.51
CA VAL A 70 12.18 16.95 2.47
C VAL A 70 13.64 17.37 2.39
N ILE A 71 14.49 16.82 3.25
CA ILE A 71 15.92 17.13 3.25
C ILE A 71 16.60 16.66 1.96
N PHE A 72 16.24 15.49 1.45
CA PHE A 72 16.77 15.00 0.18
C PHE A 72 16.45 15.95 -0.98
N TYR A 73 15.19 16.35 -1.15
CA TYR A 73 14.80 17.25 -2.24
C TYR A 73 15.33 18.66 -2.05
N ALA A 74 15.38 19.18 -0.82
CA ALA A 74 16.01 20.46 -0.52
C ALA A 74 17.50 20.46 -0.89
N ALA A 75 18.24 19.42 -0.49
CA ALA A 75 19.65 19.26 -0.86
C ALA A 75 19.84 19.08 -2.38
N LYS A 76 18.94 18.35 -3.04
CA LYS A 76 18.93 18.19 -4.50
C LYS A 76 18.73 19.53 -5.21
N MET A 77 17.80 20.37 -4.74
CA MET A 77 17.59 21.72 -5.26
C MET A 77 18.83 22.59 -5.11
N VAL A 78 19.46 22.62 -3.93
CA VAL A 78 20.70 23.38 -3.69
C VAL A 78 21.80 22.95 -4.67
N LYS A 79 22.02 21.63 -4.81
CA LYS A 79 23.05 21.09 -5.70
C LYS A 79 22.78 21.39 -7.18
N SER A 80 21.52 21.28 -7.61
CA SER A 80 21.11 21.65 -8.97
C SER A 80 21.33 23.14 -9.23
N PHE A 81 21.01 24.00 -8.26
CA PHE A 81 21.23 25.44 -8.35
C PHE A 81 22.73 25.80 -8.42
N GLU A 82 23.57 25.18 -7.60
CA GLU A 82 25.03 25.34 -7.66
C GLU A 82 25.59 24.95 -9.03
N LYS A 83 25.17 23.79 -9.56
CA LYS A 83 25.57 23.33 -10.90
C LYS A 83 25.12 24.28 -12.02
N MET A 84 23.90 24.84 -11.93
CA MET A 84 23.40 25.80 -12.93
C MET A 84 24.15 27.14 -12.90
N SER A 85 24.43 27.64 -11.69
CA SER A 85 25.09 28.92 -11.47
C SER A 85 26.60 28.87 -11.68
N GLY A 86 27.20 27.69 -11.59
CA GLY A 86 28.65 27.50 -11.61
C GLY A 86 29.34 28.01 -10.34
N ARG A 87 28.59 28.23 -9.25
CA ARG A 87 29.09 28.73 -7.97
C ARG A 87 28.57 27.85 -6.84
N THR A 88 29.40 27.66 -5.82
CA THR A 88 28.98 27.01 -4.57
C THR A 88 28.28 28.01 -3.68
N TYR A 89 27.25 27.58 -2.95
CA TYR A 89 26.54 28.37 -1.94
C TYR A 89 26.57 27.64 -0.59
N PRO A 90 27.69 27.72 0.15
CA PRO A 90 27.83 27.04 1.45
C PRO A 90 26.73 27.39 2.44
N VAL A 91 26.24 28.65 2.40
CA VAL A 91 25.15 29.11 3.27
C VAL A 91 23.87 28.29 3.05
N LEU A 92 23.48 28.01 1.80
CA LEU A 92 22.28 27.22 1.52
C LEU A 92 22.42 25.77 2.00
N THR A 93 23.61 25.19 1.82
CA THR A 93 23.90 23.84 2.33
C THR A 93 23.81 23.82 3.86
N GLN A 94 24.42 24.81 4.53
CA GLN A 94 24.35 24.93 5.99
C GLN A 94 22.91 25.13 6.49
N THR A 95 22.12 25.98 5.83
CA THR A 95 20.70 26.17 6.20
C THR A 95 19.90 24.87 6.13
N VAL A 96 20.11 24.04 5.11
CA VAL A 96 19.44 22.72 5.02
C VAL A 96 19.88 21.80 6.16
N GLU A 97 21.16 21.82 6.53
CA GLU A 97 21.68 21.04 7.66
C GLU A 97 21.11 21.52 9.01
N ASP A 98 21.02 22.83 9.22
CA ASP A 98 20.48 23.43 10.43
C ASP A 98 18.98 23.10 10.59
N ILE A 99 18.21 23.17 9.50
CA ILE A 99 16.79 22.77 9.48
C ILE A 99 16.65 21.28 9.81
N TYR A 100 17.48 20.42 9.23
CA TYR A 100 17.45 18.99 9.53
C TYR A 100 17.72 18.72 11.01
N LEU A 101 18.74 19.37 11.59
CA LEU A 101 19.06 19.24 13.01
C LEU A 101 17.91 19.71 13.90
N ALA A 102 17.27 20.84 13.57
CA ALA A 102 16.11 21.34 14.30
C ALA A 102 14.95 20.34 14.30
N ILE A 103 14.58 19.79 13.12
CA ILE A 103 13.51 18.79 13.01
C ILE A 103 13.86 17.52 13.80
N ARG A 104 15.11 17.06 13.69
CA ARG A 104 15.58 15.86 14.38
C ARG A 104 15.49 16.01 15.90
N LEU A 105 15.93 17.14 16.45
CA LEU A 105 15.86 17.42 17.88
C LEU A 105 14.42 17.43 18.40
N GLU A 106 13.47 17.97 17.63
CA GLU A 106 12.04 17.91 18.01
C GLU A 106 11.47 16.48 17.97
N THR A 107 11.93 15.67 17.02
CA THR A 107 11.49 14.28 16.87
C THR A 107 12.04 13.40 18.00
N GLU A 108 13.30 13.58 18.39
CA GLU A 108 13.97 12.81 19.46
C GLU A 108 13.42 13.12 20.87
N LYS A 109 12.87 14.31 21.10
CA LYS A 109 12.21 14.67 22.38
C LYS A 109 11.01 13.78 22.69
N LYS A 110 10.35 13.21 21.68
CA LYS A 110 9.26 12.24 21.86
C LYS A 110 9.86 10.84 21.95
N SER A 111 10.01 10.34 23.17
CA SER A 111 10.29 8.92 23.43
C SER A 111 9.29 8.06 22.66
N ILE A 112 9.72 7.39 21.60
CA ILE A 112 8.92 6.37 20.93
C ILE A 112 8.76 5.24 21.95
N PRO A 113 7.53 4.89 22.37
CA PRO A 113 7.33 3.75 23.24
C PRO A 113 7.91 2.53 22.53
N ARG A 114 8.75 1.73 23.21
CA ARG A 114 9.15 0.44 22.66
C ARG A 114 8.08 -0.57 23.02
N ILE A 115 7.49 -1.19 22.01
CA ILE A 115 6.69 -2.38 22.24
C ILE A 115 7.63 -3.56 22.47
N THR A 116 7.31 -4.41 23.43
CA THR A 116 8.09 -5.63 23.72
C THR A 116 7.35 -6.89 23.30
N GLU A 117 6.04 -6.78 23.16
CA GLU A 117 5.14 -7.84 22.79
C GLU A 117 5.27 -8.13 21.30
N TYR A 118 5.53 -9.39 20.95
CA TYR A 118 5.58 -9.85 19.55
C TYR A 118 4.19 -9.94 18.91
N ILE A 119 3.15 -10.11 19.72
CA ILE A 119 1.77 -10.30 19.27
C ILE A 119 0.85 -9.32 19.99
N ILE A 120 -0.07 -8.72 19.24
CA ILE A 120 -1.21 -7.98 19.79
C ILE A 120 -2.49 -8.53 19.18
N PRO A 121 -3.42 -9.07 19.98
CA PRO A 121 -4.72 -9.49 19.46
C PRO A 121 -5.56 -8.27 19.06
N TYR A 122 -6.41 -8.39 18.02
CA TYR A 122 -7.12 -7.23 17.47
C TYR A 122 -8.01 -6.49 18.46
N PHE A 123 -8.44 -7.11 19.56
CA PHE A 123 -9.20 -6.43 20.61
C PHE A 123 -8.40 -5.42 21.43
N LEU A 124 -7.06 -5.47 21.35
CA LEU A 124 -6.16 -4.49 21.94
C LEU A 124 -5.56 -3.54 20.90
N VAL A 125 -5.76 -3.78 19.61
CA VAL A 125 -5.24 -2.91 18.54
C VAL A 125 -6.07 -1.63 18.44
N ASN A 126 -5.40 -0.48 18.39
CA ASN A 126 -6.04 0.81 18.19
C ASN A 126 -5.10 1.72 17.38
N LYS A 127 -5.58 2.91 17.01
CA LYS A 127 -4.80 3.88 16.24
C LYS A 127 -3.47 4.30 16.88
N GLU A 128 -3.37 4.28 18.21
CA GLU A 128 -2.15 4.67 18.93
C GLU A 128 -1.03 3.64 18.76
N LYS A 129 -1.36 2.42 18.35
CA LYS A 129 -0.40 1.34 18.09
C LYS A 129 0.08 1.28 16.64
N VAL A 130 -0.26 2.26 15.80
CA VAL A 130 0.11 2.27 14.37
C VAL A 130 1.63 2.13 14.14
N ASP A 131 2.44 2.65 15.06
CA ASP A 131 3.91 2.52 15.02
C ASP A 131 4.43 1.09 15.27
N PHE A 132 3.57 0.22 15.80
CA PHE A 132 3.92 -1.16 16.17
C PHE A 132 3.25 -2.20 15.29
N VAL A 133 2.07 -1.89 14.76
CA VAL A 133 1.29 -2.84 13.96
C VAL A 133 1.12 -2.41 12.51
N GLY A 134 1.58 -1.22 12.12
CA GLY A 134 1.36 -0.67 10.79
C GLY A 134 -0.08 -0.22 10.55
N GLY A 135 -0.28 0.44 9.41
CA GLY A 135 -1.54 1.14 9.10
C GLY A 135 -2.73 0.20 8.93
N LYS A 136 -2.58 -0.91 8.20
CA LYS A 136 -3.66 -1.88 7.97
C LYS A 136 -4.18 -2.52 9.25
N ASN A 137 -3.28 -2.98 10.13
CA ASN A 137 -3.69 -3.55 11.41
C ASN A 137 -4.35 -2.49 12.29
N ALA A 138 -3.80 -1.28 12.37
CA ALA A 138 -4.37 -0.20 13.15
C ALA A 138 -5.79 0.16 12.67
N ASN A 139 -5.98 0.27 11.35
CA ASN A 139 -7.29 0.50 10.74
C ASN A 139 -8.28 -0.61 11.11
N LEU A 140 -7.91 -1.89 10.96
CA LEU A 140 -8.78 -3.01 11.35
C LEU A 140 -9.12 -3.01 12.84
N GLY A 141 -8.16 -2.66 13.71
CA GLY A 141 -8.41 -2.47 15.14
C GLY A 141 -9.45 -1.38 15.40
N GLU A 142 -9.38 -0.25 14.69
CA GLU A 142 -10.38 0.83 14.79
C GLU A 142 -11.76 0.38 14.29
N VAL A 143 -11.83 -0.35 13.16
CA VAL A 143 -13.08 -0.93 12.62
C VAL A 143 -13.77 -1.78 13.68
N ARG A 144 -13.03 -2.66 14.35
CA ARG A 144 -13.57 -3.55 15.39
C ARG A 144 -13.93 -2.80 16.66
N ASN A 145 -13.00 -2.01 17.20
CA ASN A 145 -13.04 -1.56 18.59
C ASN A 145 -13.73 -0.20 18.77
N ARG A 146 -13.82 0.61 17.71
CA ARG A 146 -14.45 1.93 17.75
C ARG A 146 -15.69 2.00 16.88
N VAL A 147 -15.61 1.51 15.64
CA VAL A 147 -16.76 1.52 14.73
C VAL A 147 -17.74 0.42 15.10
N GLY A 148 -17.26 -0.72 15.61
CA GLY A 148 -18.11 -1.86 15.97
C GLY A 148 -18.63 -2.59 14.74
N LEU A 149 -17.80 -2.71 13.70
CA LEU A 149 -18.08 -3.49 12.51
C LEU A 149 -17.34 -4.84 12.55
N PRO A 150 -17.91 -5.88 11.93
CA PRO A 150 -17.31 -7.21 11.93
C PRO A 150 -16.02 -7.23 11.10
N ILE A 151 -14.98 -7.80 11.68
CA ILE A 151 -13.71 -8.14 11.02
C ILE A 151 -13.41 -9.62 11.26
N PRO A 152 -12.58 -10.29 10.43
CA PRO A 152 -12.10 -11.62 10.76
C PRO A 152 -11.37 -11.64 12.10
N ARG A 153 -11.48 -12.74 12.85
CA ARG A 153 -10.70 -12.94 14.08
C ARG A 153 -9.21 -12.98 13.73
N GLY A 154 -8.34 -12.61 14.67
CA GLY A 154 -6.90 -12.67 14.40
C GLY A 154 -6.06 -11.85 15.36
N PHE A 155 -4.80 -11.66 14.97
CA PHE A 155 -3.81 -10.91 15.71
C PHE A 155 -2.81 -10.22 14.76
N ALA A 156 -2.14 -9.20 15.28
CA ALA A 156 -1.03 -8.55 14.60
C ALA A 156 0.30 -9.06 15.18
N VAL A 157 1.20 -9.50 14.31
CA VAL A 157 2.62 -9.69 14.63
C VAL A 157 3.30 -8.32 14.54
N THR A 158 3.89 -7.86 15.63
CA THR A 158 4.36 -6.48 15.78
C THR A 158 5.73 -6.27 15.13
N THR A 159 6.13 -5.01 15.00
CA THR A 159 7.48 -4.65 14.55
C THR A 159 8.57 -5.11 15.51
N ALA A 160 8.28 -5.37 16.79
CA ALA A 160 9.27 -5.94 17.71
C ALA A 160 9.69 -7.37 17.30
N ALA A 161 8.79 -8.16 16.73
CA ALA A 161 9.11 -9.49 16.20
C ALA A 161 10.04 -9.39 14.98
N PHE A 162 9.81 -8.40 14.13
CA PHE A 162 10.68 -8.09 12.98
C PHE A 162 12.07 -7.63 13.43
N ASP A 163 12.14 -6.68 14.36
CA ASP A 163 13.39 -6.15 14.90
C ASP A 163 14.22 -7.26 15.57
N GLU A 164 13.57 -8.12 16.36
CA GLU A 164 14.22 -9.27 17.00
C GLU A 164 14.75 -10.28 15.97
N PHE A 165 13.98 -10.55 14.92
CA PHE A 165 14.41 -11.41 13.82
C PHE A 165 15.66 -10.85 13.10
N LEU A 166 15.69 -9.54 12.82
CA LEU A 166 16.85 -8.90 12.21
C LEU A 166 18.07 -8.93 13.13
N ARG A 167 17.88 -8.64 14.43
CA ARG A 167 18.93 -8.54 15.44
C ARG A 167 19.61 -9.88 15.68
N VAL A 168 18.85 -10.95 15.93
CA VAL A 168 19.38 -12.29 16.20
C VAL A 168 20.17 -12.83 15.01
N ASN A 169 19.69 -12.58 13.79
CA ASN A 169 20.31 -13.08 12.55
C ASN A 169 21.38 -12.15 11.95
N ARG A 170 21.60 -10.98 12.56
CA ARG A 170 22.49 -9.90 12.08
C ARG A 170 22.21 -9.54 10.62
N LEU A 171 20.93 -9.41 10.29
CA LEU A 171 20.50 -9.16 8.91
C LEU A 171 20.73 -7.71 8.50
N GLU A 172 20.65 -6.77 9.44
CA GLU A 172 20.84 -5.34 9.15
C GLU A 172 22.18 -5.05 8.46
N ASP A 173 23.28 -5.58 9.01
CA ASP A 173 24.62 -5.38 8.45
C ASP A 173 24.74 -5.99 7.05
N LYS A 174 24.21 -7.21 6.86
CA LYS A 174 24.25 -7.92 5.57
C LYS A 174 23.45 -7.17 4.49
N ILE A 175 22.26 -6.68 4.84
CA ILE A 175 21.40 -5.90 3.95
C ILE A 175 22.09 -4.58 3.58
N LYS A 176 22.68 -3.91 4.56
CA LYS A 176 23.38 -2.63 4.38
C LYS A 176 24.60 -2.77 3.47
N ASP A 177 25.37 -3.83 3.63
CA ASP A 177 26.52 -4.11 2.76
C ASP A 177 26.06 -4.39 1.33
N LYS A 178 25.06 -5.28 1.17
CA LYS A 178 24.55 -5.64 -0.17
C LYS A 178 23.95 -4.47 -0.92
N LYS A 179 23.32 -3.53 -0.21
CA LYS A 179 22.77 -2.29 -0.79
C LYS A 179 23.82 -1.46 -1.52
N THR A 180 25.10 -1.52 -1.11
CA THR A 180 26.16 -0.74 -1.78
C THR A 180 26.44 -1.18 -3.21
N GLU A 181 25.97 -2.38 -3.59
CA GLU A 181 26.09 -2.94 -4.94
C GLU A 181 24.97 -2.49 -5.88
N ILE A 182 23.95 -1.77 -5.39
CA ILE A 182 22.85 -1.29 -6.24
C ILE A 182 23.35 -0.16 -7.14
N ASP A 183 23.21 -0.34 -8.44
CA ASP A 183 23.40 0.68 -9.45
C ASP A 183 22.04 1.11 -10.03
N MET A 184 21.70 2.38 -9.85
CA MET A 184 20.46 2.96 -10.35
C MET A 184 20.38 2.97 -11.89
N ALA A 185 21.52 2.86 -12.58
CA ALA A 185 21.57 2.75 -14.03
C ALA A 185 21.44 1.29 -14.53
N ASP A 186 21.53 0.30 -13.64
CA ASP A 186 21.38 -1.13 -13.95
C ASP A 186 20.19 -1.72 -13.18
N PRO A 187 18.99 -1.80 -13.79
CA PRO A 187 17.81 -2.42 -13.17
C PRO A 187 18.04 -3.87 -12.71
N GLU A 188 18.92 -4.62 -13.37
CA GLU A 188 19.24 -6.00 -12.99
C GLU A 188 20.01 -6.06 -11.65
N SER A 189 20.73 -4.99 -11.28
CA SER A 189 21.38 -4.90 -9.97
C SER A 189 20.36 -4.92 -8.83
N ILE A 190 19.21 -4.28 -9.02
CA ILE A 190 18.13 -4.24 -8.02
C ILE A 190 17.51 -5.63 -7.84
N ILE A 191 17.31 -6.36 -8.94
CA ILE A 191 16.79 -7.74 -8.90
C ILE A 191 17.77 -8.64 -8.15
N ARG A 192 19.05 -8.63 -8.50
CA ARG A 192 20.08 -9.45 -7.81
C ARG A 192 20.16 -9.15 -6.30
N VAL A 193 20.08 -7.88 -5.92
CA VAL A 193 20.11 -7.49 -4.50
C VAL A 193 18.82 -7.90 -3.78
N SER A 194 17.66 -7.73 -4.43
CA SER A 194 16.37 -8.23 -3.94
C SER A 194 16.41 -9.73 -3.67
N ASP A 195 16.84 -10.54 -4.65
CA ASP A 195 16.88 -11.99 -4.53
C ASP A 195 17.85 -12.45 -3.43
N PHE A 196 18.99 -11.78 -3.29
CA PHE A 196 19.91 -12.06 -2.19
C PHE A 196 19.28 -11.77 -0.82
N ILE A 197 18.63 -10.62 -0.66
CA ILE A 197 17.98 -10.25 0.60
C ILE A 197 16.82 -11.21 0.89
N HIS A 198 16.01 -11.53 -0.12
CA HIS A 198 14.92 -12.51 0.00
C HIS A 198 15.44 -13.84 0.53
N ASN A 199 16.47 -14.40 -0.09
CA ASN A 199 17.10 -15.64 0.37
C ASN A 199 17.65 -15.55 1.81
N LEU A 200 18.19 -14.39 2.22
CA LEU A 200 18.60 -14.19 3.62
C LEU A 200 17.42 -14.32 4.59
N PHE A 201 16.27 -13.74 4.28
CA PHE A 201 15.08 -13.87 5.11
C PHE A 201 14.60 -15.31 5.16
N ILE A 202 14.50 -16.00 4.01
CA ILE A 202 13.97 -17.37 3.95
C ILE A 202 14.90 -18.39 4.62
N THR A 203 16.21 -18.21 4.57
CA THR A 203 17.17 -19.15 5.17
C THR A 203 17.49 -18.87 6.63
N SER A 204 17.22 -17.66 7.14
CA SER A 204 17.51 -17.31 8.54
C SER A 204 16.49 -17.90 9.51
N PRO A 205 16.91 -18.52 10.63
CA PRO A 205 15.97 -19.07 11.61
C PRO A 205 15.16 -17.96 12.30
N LEU A 206 13.89 -18.23 12.57
CA LEU A 206 13.08 -17.36 13.41
C LEU A 206 13.52 -17.53 14.88
N PRO A 207 13.66 -16.46 15.68
CA PRO A 207 13.91 -16.58 17.11
C PRO A 207 12.82 -17.41 17.79
N GLY A 208 13.22 -18.36 18.65
CA GLY A 208 12.28 -19.31 19.26
C GLY A 208 11.13 -18.65 20.02
N ASP A 209 11.39 -17.52 20.70
CA ASP A 209 10.35 -16.77 21.42
C ASP A 209 9.33 -16.12 20.47
N VAL A 210 9.78 -15.65 19.30
CA VAL A 210 8.90 -15.08 18.26
C VAL A 210 8.07 -16.18 17.60
N GLU A 211 8.71 -17.29 17.24
CA GLU A 211 8.03 -18.46 16.67
C GLU A 211 6.95 -18.98 17.61
N LYS A 212 7.31 -19.19 18.88
CA LYS A 212 6.39 -19.63 19.92
C LYS A 212 5.23 -18.65 20.09
N ALA A 213 5.48 -17.34 20.12
CA ALA A 213 4.42 -16.36 20.28
C ALA A 213 3.41 -16.38 19.10
N ILE A 214 3.90 -16.53 17.87
CA ILE A 214 3.04 -16.64 16.68
C ILE A 214 2.19 -17.91 16.74
N LEU A 215 2.79 -19.05 17.09
CA LEU A 215 2.09 -20.33 17.17
C LEU A 215 1.09 -20.36 18.32
N ASP A 216 1.45 -19.87 19.52
CA ASP A 216 0.54 -19.77 20.67
C ASP A 216 -0.68 -18.90 20.32
N ALA A 217 -0.48 -17.77 19.63
CA ALA A 217 -1.57 -16.89 19.19
C ALA A 217 -2.45 -17.53 18.11
N TYR A 218 -1.87 -18.35 17.23
CA TYR A 218 -2.62 -19.16 16.28
C TYR A 218 -3.46 -20.23 16.99
N GLU A 219 -2.89 -20.94 17.96
CA GLU A 219 -3.61 -21.93 18.77
C GLU A 219 -4.80 -21.29 19.51
N GLU A 220 -4.62 -20.11 20.10
CA GLU A 220 -5.71 -19.34 20.72
C GLU A 220 -6.80 -18.94 19.71
N LEU A 221 -6.42 -18.57 18.48
CA LEU A 221 -7.36 -18.24 17.41
C LEU A 221 -8.22 -19.45 17.01
N ILE A 222 -7.62 -20.64 16.93
CA ILE A 222 -8.28 -21.88 16.47
C ILE A 222 -8.92 -22.69 17.60
N ALA A 223 -8.68 -22.34 18.88
CA ALA A 223 -9.34 -22.97 20.02
C ALA A 223 -10.88 -22.95 19.92
N GLY A 224 -11.44 -22.08 19.06
CA GLY A 224 -12.73 -22.29 18.42
C GLY A 224 -12.58 -23.06 17.10
N LYS A 225 -12.85 -24.37 17.12
CA LYS A 225 -12.79 -25.29 15.96
C LYS A 225 -13.39 -24.68 14.69
N GLY A 226 -12.81 -24.99 13.53
CA GLY A 226 -13.44 -24.72 12.23
C GLY A 226 -14.83 -25.36 12.12
N PRO A 227 -15.70 -24.89 11.20
CA PRO A 227 -17.08 -25.36 11.05
C PRO A 227 -17.22 -26.88 10.89
N ASP A 228 -16.20 -27.53 10.35
CA ASP A 228 -16.10 -28.96 10.03
C ASP A 228 -15.14 -29.73 10.96
N GLY A 229 -14.57 -29.07 11.98
CA GLY A 229 -13.52 -29.63 12.83
C GLY A 229 -12.12 -29.66 12.19
N SER A 230 -11.93 -29.07 11.01
CA SER A 230 -10.59 -28.87 10.42
C SER A 230 -9.83 -27.71 11.09
N PRO A 231 -8.48 -27.68 11.02
CA PRO A 231 -7.67 -26.55 11.48
C PRO A 231 -8.04 -25.29 10.70
N VAL A 232 -8.34 -24.20 11.41
CA VAL A 232 -8.66 -22.91 10.80
C VAL A 232 -7.42 -22.41 10.04
N LYS A 233 -7.59 -22.08 8.77
CA LYS A 233 -6.55 -21.46 7.96
C LYS A 233 -6.55 -19.96 8.15
N ILE A 234 -5.42 -19.31 7.87
CA ILE A 234 -5.26 -17.87 8.02
C ILE A 234 -4.86 -17.18 6.73
N ALA A 235 -5.20 -15.90 6.62
CA ALA A 235 -4.60 -14.96 5.70
C ALA A 235 -3.47 -14.21 6.42
N ILE A 236 -2.29 -14.20 5.81
CA ILE A 236 -1.10 -13.51 6.31
C ILE A 236 -0.84 -12.32 5.38
N ARG A 237 -1.01 -11.09 5.91
CA ARG A 237 -0.92 -9.87 5.11
C ARG A 237 0.16 -8.95 5.68
N SER A 238 0.96 -8.37 4.80
CA SER A 238 1.85 -7.26 5.15
C SER A 238 1.07 -6.06 5.69
N SER A 239 1.63 -5.41 6.72
CA SER A 239 1.19 -4.13 7.30
C SER A 239 2.44 -3.31 7.60
N ALA A 240 3.10 -2.81 6.55
CA ALA A 240 4.36 -2.11 6.70
C ALA A 240 4.15 -0.73 7.35
N LEU A 241 5.15 -0.25 8.11
CA LEU A 241 5.09 1.12 8.63
C LEU A 241 5.15 2.11 7.47
N GLY A 242 4.20 3.05 7.43
CA GLY A 242 4.11 4.06 6.38
C GLY A 242 3.51 3.56 5.04
N GLU A 243 2.96 2.35 5.00
CA GLU A 243 2.31 1.79 3.79
C GLU A 243 1.14 2.65 3.28
N ASP A 244 0.42 3.31 4.20
CA ASP A 244 -0.74 4.18 3.94
C ASP A 244 -0.37 5.68 3.77
N SER A 245 0.89 5.98 3.45
CA SER A 245 1.34 7.33 3.06
C SER A 245 1.28 7.54 1.53
N GLU A 246 1.27 8.80 1.06
CA GLU A 246 0.84 9.25 -0.29
C GLU A 246 1.30 8.47 -1.52
N LEU A 247 2.39 7.71 -1.39
CA LEU A 247 3.13 7.19 -2.52
C LEU A 247 3.22 5.67 -2.41
N SER A 248 2.11 5.04 -2.78
CA SER A 248 2.04 3.79 -3.55
C SER A 248 2.81 2.55 -3.07
N PHE A 249 3.00 2.31 -1.77
CA PHE A 249 3.26 0.91 -1.34
C PHE A 249 1.99 0.04 -1.39
N ALA A 250 0.82 0.66 -1.60
CA ALA A 250 -0.45 0.01 -1.88
C ALA A 250 -0.32 -1.14 -2.90
N GLY A 251 -0.56 -2.36 -2.44
CA GLY A 251 -0.53 -3.57 -3.27
C GLY A 251 0.87 -4.02 -3.71
N GLN A 252 1.95 -3.49 -3.11
CA GLN A 252 3.32 -3.91 -3.45
C GLN A 252 3.85 -5.05 -2.58
N TYR A 253 3.29 -5.22 -1.38
CA TYR A 253 3.76 -6.20 -0.41
C TYR A 253 2.88 -7.44 -0.41
N LEU A 254 3.50 -8.56 -0.05
CA LEU A 254 2.89 -9.87 -0.19
C LEU A 254 1.66 -10.00 0.73
N THR A 255 0.62 -10.61 0.19
CA THR A 255 -0.53 -11.16 0.92
C THR A 255 -0.63 -12.62 0.53
N VAL A 256 -0.62 -13.51 1.53
CA VAL A 256 -0.79 -14.95 1.34
C VAL A 256 -2.12 -15.36 1.95
N LEU A 257 -2.98 -15.99 1.15
CA LEU A 257 -4.29 -16.45 1.59
C LEU A 257 -4.28 -17.96 1.83
N ASN A 258 -5.26 -18.44 2.61
CA ASN A 258 -5.52 -19.87 2.81
C ASN A 258 -4.34 -20.65 3.43
N VAL A 259 -3.56 -20.01 4.31
CA VAL A 259 -2.35 -20.59 4.90
C VAL A 259 -2.70 -21.60 6.00
N PRO A 260 -2.24 -22.86 5.88
CA PRO A 260 -2.40 -23.87 6.92
C PRO A 260 -1.32 -23.73 8.01
N SER A 261 -1.53 -24.39 9.16
CA SER A 261 -0.69 -24.23 10.36
C SER A 261 0.80 -24.48 10.09
N GLU A 262 1.10 -25.47 9.25
CA GLU A 262 2.46 -25.95 8.97
C GLU A 262 3.27 -24.95 8.14
N ARG A 263 2.60 -24.00 7.46
CA ARG A 263 3.24 -22.98 6.62
C ARG A 263 3.29 -21.60 7.26
N ILE A 264 2.69 -21.38 8.44
CA ILE A 264 2.59 -20.04 9.04
C ILE A 264 3.96 -19.35 9.14
N ILE A 265 4.97 -20.07 9.62
CA ILE A 265 6.32 -19.51 9.82
C ILE A 265 7.02 -19.22 8.48
N SER A 266 6.90 -20.11 7.49
CA SER A 266 7.50 -19.87 6.18
C SER A 266 6.84 -18.69 5.48
N GLU A 267 5.51 -18.60 5.51
CA GLU A 267 4.76 -17.52 4.86
C GLU A 267 4.95 -16.18 5.60
N TYR A 268 5.09 -16.19 6.93
CA TYR A 268 5.48 -15.00 7.68
C TYR A 268 6.81 -14.43 7.17
N LYS A 269 7.82 -15.30 6.97
CA LYS A 269 9.13 -14.88 6.46
C LYS A 269 9.07 -14.38 5.02
N GLU A 270 8.24 -14.99 4.18
CA GLU A 270 7.96 -14.50 2.81
C GLU A 270 7.36 -13.08 2.83
N VAL A 271 6.40 -12.84 3.74
CA VAL A 271 5.82 -11.50 3.92
C VAL A 271 6.87 -10.49 4.39
N LEU A 272 7.75 -10.86 5.33
CA LEU A 272 8.87 -9.99 5.73
C LEU A 272 9.83 -9.71 4.57
N ALA A 273 10.17 -10.73 3.79
CA ALA A 273 11.07 -10.62 2.64
C ALA A 273 10.50 -9.69 1.55
N SER A 274 9.17 -9.65 1.40
CA SER A 274 8.49 -8.77 0.43
C SER A 274 8.80 -7.28 0.63
N LEU A 275 9.23 -6.88 1.85
CA LEU A 275 9.71 -5.54 2.16
C LEU A 275 10.88 -5.09 1.28
N PHE A 276 11.60 -6.04 0.68
CA PHE A 276 12.78 -5.84 -0.17
C PHE A 276 12.58 -6.36 -1.60
N SER A 277 11.33 -6.49 -2.07
CA SER A 277 11.04 -6.84 -3.47
C SER A 277 11.64 -5.81 -4.46
N PRO A 278 11.88 -6.18 -5.73
CA PRO A 278 12.53 -5.26 -6.68
C PRO A 278 11.76 -3.94 -6.84
N ARG A 279 10.42 -4.02 -6.81
CA ARG A 279 9.52 -2.85 -6.86
C ARG A 279 9.66 -1.99 -5.60
N ALA A 280 9.67 -2.60 -4.42
CA ALA A 280 9.83 -1.88 -3.16
C ALA A 280 11.21 -1.21 -3.03
N LEU A 281 12.28 -1.89 -3.46
CA LEU A 281 13.64 -1.34 -3.49
C LEU A 281 13.73 -0.15 -4.45
N SER A 282 13.29 -0.34 -5.70
CA SER A 282 13.30 0.72 -6.73
C SER A 282 12.56 1.97 -6.26
N TYR A 283 11.41 1.77 -5.62
CA TYR A 283 10.63 2.86 -5.07
C TYR A 283 11.37 3.59 -3.93
N ARG A 284 11.89 2.87 -2.93
CA ARG A 284 12.65 3.50 -1.82
C ARG A 284 13.86 4.28 -2.31
N LEU A 285 14.56 3.71 -3.27
CA LEU A 285 15.72 4.31 -3.90
C LEU A 285 15.36 5.61 -4.63
N SER A 286 14.29 5.60 -5.44
CA SER A 286 13.84 6.81 -6.15
C SER A 286 13.33 7.91 -5.22
N MET A 287 12.80 7.53 -4.04
CA MET A 287 12.33 8.45 -3.00
C MET A 287 13.40 8.84 -1.97
N GLY A 288 14.61 8.26 -2.03
CA GLY A 288 15.67 8.51 -1.04
C GLY A 288 15.36 8.00 0.37
N ILE A 289 14.47 7.02 0.50
CA ILE A 289 14.07 6.46 1.80
C ILE A 289 15.14 5.46 2.28
N PRO A 290 15.68 5.61 3.51
CA PRO A 290 16.61 4.66 4.09
C PRO A 290 15.99 3.27 4.23
N PHE A 291 16.80 2.21 4.08
CA PHE A 291 16.29 0.84 4.23
C PHE A 291 16.12 0.49 5.71
N GLU A 292 16.91 1.14 6.56
CA GLU A 292 16.96 1.02 8.00
C GLU A 292 15.68 1.56 8.67
N GLN A 293 14.84 2.30 7.95
CA GLN A 293 13.53 2.76 8.42
C GLN A 293 12.39 1.80 8.04
N ALA A 294 12.71 0.73 7.30
CA ALA A 294 11.72 -0.24 6.87
C ALA A 294 11.45 -1.24 7.99
N ALA A 295 10.27 -1.16 8.59
CA ALA A 295 9.77 -2.14 9.53
C ALA A 295 8.45 -2.73 9.02
N MET A 296 8.29 -4.04 9.20
CA MET A 296 7.11 -4.78 8.79
C MET A 296 6.38 -5.30 10.02
N SER A 297 5.09 -4.98 10.13
CA SER A 297 4.15 -5.76 10.92
C SER A 297 3.37 -6.68 9.98
N VAL A 298 2.84 -7.77 10.53
CA VAL A 298 2.08 -8.75 9.76
C VAL A 298 0.71 -8.97 10.39
N ALA A 299 -0.35 -8.87 9.59
CA ALA A 299 -1.71 -9.22 9.95
C ALA A 299 -1.92 -10.73 9.78
N CYS A 300 -2.31 -11.42 10.85
CA CYS A 300 -2.69 -12.83 10.82
C CYS A 300 -4.19 -12.91 11.11
N LEU A 301 -4.99 -13.09 10.06
CA LEU A 301 -6.45 -13.07 10.10
C LEU A 301 -6.99 -14.46 9.80
N GLU A 302 -8.07 -14.85 10.46
CA GLU A 302 -8.87 -16.01 10.07
C GLU A 302 -9.26 -15.90 8.58
N MET A 303 -9.06 -16.98 7.85
CA MET A 303 -9.43 -17.04 6.44
C MET A 303 -10.95 -17.09 6.32
N VAL A 304 -11.52 -16.11 5.61
CA VAL A 304 -12.96 -16.08 5.30
C VAL A 304 -13.20 -16.94 4.06
N PRO A 305 -14.01 -18.01 4.14
CA PRO A 305 -14.39 -18.81 2.97
C PRO A 305 -15.45 -18.07 2.16
N SER A 306 -15.04 -16.99 1.49
CA SER A 306 -15.93 -16.02 0.86
C SER A 306 -16.76 -16.66 -0.25
N LYS A 307 -18.09 -16.53 -0.14
CA LYS A 307 -19.03 -16.78 -1.23
C LYS A 307 -18.98 -15.62 -2.24
N VAL A 308 -18.90 -14.40 -1.72
CA VAL A 308 -18.80 -13.15 -2.48
C VAL A 308 -17.78 -12.28 -1.79
N SER A 309 -17.03 -11.51 -2.56
CA SER A 309 -16.16 -10.48 -2.02
C SER A 309 -16.03 -9.33 -2.99
N GLY A 310 -15.43 -8.24 -2.53
CA GLY A 310 -15.23 -7.11 -3.41
C GLY A 310 -14.66 -5.90 -2.69
N VAL A 311 -14.79 -4.77 -3.38
CA VAL A 311 -14.31 -3.46 -2.92
C VAL A 311 -15.51 -2.53 -2.84
N MET A 312 -15.53 -1.65 -1.86
CA MET A 312 -16.48 -0.55 -1.82
C MET A 312 -15.78 0.76 -1.54
N TYR A 313 -16.25 1.80 -2.20
CA TYR A 313 -15.81 3.18 -2.05
C TYR A 313 -16.94 3.98 -1.45
N SER A 314 -16.71 4.60 -0.29
CA SER A 314 -17.72 5.41 0.39
C SER A 314 -18.04 6.72 -0.38
N THR A 315 -17.22 7.05 -1.37
CA THR A 315 -17.47 8.08 -2.38
C THR A 315 -17.01 7.56 -3.73
N HIS A 316 -17.80 7.77 -4.80
CA HIS A 316 -17.42 7.33 -6.14
C HIS A 316 -16.06 7.91 -6.58
N PRO A 317 -15.05 7.08 -6.89
CA PRO A 317 -13.67 7.55 -7.10
C PRO A 317 -13.51 8.43 -8.35
N PHE A 318 -14.27 8.15 -9.42
CA PHE A 318 -14.22 8.89 -10.69
C PHE A 318 -15.25 10.01 -10.82
N HIS A 319 -16.27 10.01 -9.97
CA HIS A 319 -17.43 10.90 -10.04
C HIS A 319 -17.76 11.44 -8.65
N SER A 320 -16.77 12.00 -7.98
CA SER A 320 -16.89 12.47 -6.59
C SER A 320 -18.00 13.52 -6.40
N SER A 321 -18.38 14.25 -7.45
CA SER A 321 -19.50 15.20 -7.44
C SER A 321 -20.88 14.55 -7.31
N GLN A 322 -21.02 13.26 -7.59
CA GLN A 322 -22.31 12.57 -7.55
C GLN A 322 -22.74 12.18 -6.13
N ASN A 323 -21.86 12.31 -5.13
CA ASN A 323 -22.13 11.96 -3.73
C ASN A 323 -22.80 10.58 -3.58
N THR A 324 -22.23 9.58 -4.26
CA THR A 324 -22.71 8.19 -4.26
C THR A 324 -21.67 7.23 -3.71
N ILE A 325 -22.14 6.09 -3.21
CA ILE A 325 -21.32 4.94 -2.80
C ILE A 325 -21.22 3.97 -3.97
N LEU A 326 -20.02 3.46 -4.23
CA LEU A 326 -19.76 2.46 -5.28
C LEU A 326 -19.37 1.15 -4.62
N ILE A 327 -20.07 0.07 -4.93
CA ILE A 327 -19.73 -1.28 -4.49
C ILE A 327 -19.46 -2.14 -5.73
N THR A 328 -18.32 -2.84 -5.74
CA THR A 328 -18.01 -3.87 -6.72
C THR A 328 -18.03 -5.24 -6.05
N ALA A 329 -18.49 -6.27 -6.75
CA ALA A 329 -18.58 -7.62 -6.20
C ALA A 329 -18.25 -8.72 -7.22
N VAL A 330 -17.53 -9.74 -6.78
CA VAL A 330 -17.23 -10.97 -7.54
C VAL A 330 -17.58 -12.21 -6.71
N TRP A 331 -17.77 -13.34 -7.40
CA TRP A 331 -17.88 -14.65 -6.74
C TRP A 331 -16.53 -15.07 -6.16
N GLY A 332 -16.55 -15.74 -5.00
CA GLY A 332 -15.35 -16.27 -4.36
C GLY A 332 -14.50 -15.22 -3.63
N LEU A 333 -13.18 -15.42 -3.66
CA LEU A 333 -12.19 -14.60 -2.95
C LEU A 333 -11.84 -13.29 -3.67
N GLY A 334 -11.47 -12.28 -2.86
CA GLY A 334 -11.32 -10.89 -3.29
C GLY A 334 -10.23 -10.55 -4.32
N PRO A 335 -9.10 -11.29 -4.43
CA PRO A 335 -8.05 -10.93 -5.37
C PRO A 335 -8.54 -10.74 -6.82
N TYR A 336 -9.52 -11.53 -7.27
CA TYR A 336 -10.04 -11.39 -8.65
C TYR A 336 -10.79 -10.07 -8.89
N ALA A 337 -11.38 -9.48 -7.84
CA ALA A 337 -11.96 -8.14 -7.91
C ALA A 337 -10.89 -7.05 -7.91
N VAL A 338 -9.82 -7.23 -7.13
CA VAL A 338 -8.75 -6.24 -6.95
C VAL A 338 -7.81 -6.20 -8.17
N ASP A 339 -7.45 -7.37 -8.70
CA ASP A 339 -6.52 -7.55 -9.82
C ASP A 339 -7.19 -7.37 -11.19
N GLY A 340 -8.52 -7.21 -11.23
CA GLY A 340 -9.28 -7.00 -12.46
C GLY A 340 -9.35 -8.22 -13.38
N VAL A 341 -9.15 -9.42 -12.84
CA VAL A 341 -9.23 -10.70 -13.58
C VAL A 341 -10.65 -10.97 -14.08
N VAL A 342 -11.65 -10.59 -13.28
CA VAL A 342 -13.07 -10.77 -13.59
C VAL A 342 -13.77 -9.42 -13.56
N SER A 343 -14.64 -9.18 -14.55
CA SER A 343 -15.55 -8.02 -14.55
C SER A 343 -16.53 -8.13 -13.37
N PRO A 344 -16.47 -7.23 -12.38
CA PRO A 344 -17.33 -7.33 -11.21
C PRO A 344 -18.75 -6.87 -11.52
N ASP A 345 -19.69 -7.26 -10.68
CA ASP A 345 -20.97 -6.55 -10.56
C ASP A 345 -20.72 -5.19 -9.93
N THR A 346 -21.48 -4.20 -10.37
CA THR A 346 -21.41 -2.83 -9.85
C THR A 346 -22.76 -2.43 -9.26
N TYR A 347 -22.74 -1.90 -8.05
CA TYR A 347 -23.90 -1.36 -7.35
C TYR A 347 -23.61 0.08 -6.94
N ILE A 348 -24.47 1.02 -7.34
CA ILE A 348 -24.38 2.43 -6.99
C ILE A 348 -25.50 2.73 -6.00
N LEU A 349 -25.13 3.25 -4.83
CA LEU A 349 -26.07 3.61 -3.78
C LEU A 349 -26.01 5.10 -3.47
N SER A 350 -27.13 5.66 -3.03
CA SER A 350 -27.17 7.01 -2.51
C SER A 350 -26.34 7.11 -1.21
N LYS A 351 -25.79 8.30 -0.96
CA LYS A 351 -25.02 8.59 0.26
C LYS A 351 -25.84 9.44 1.24
N ASP A 352 -27.07 8.99 1.47
CA ASP A 352 -27.98 9.56 2.46
C ASP A 352 -27.91 8.76 3.77
N THR A 353 -28.52 9.27 4.85
CA THR A 353 -28.62 8.56 6.15
C THR A 353 -29.22 7.17 6.01
N GLU A 354 -30.15 7.00 5.06
CA GLU A 354 -30.74 5.73 4.67
C GLU A 354 -30.38 5.46 3.19
N PRO A 355 -29.28 4.73 2.91
CA PRO A 355 -28.85 4.45 1.54
C PRO A 355 -29.90 3.68 0.75
N VAL A 356 -30.16 4.11 -0.48
CA VAL A 356 -30.99 3.37 -1.45
C VAL A 356 -30.17 2.93 -2.65
N LEU A 357 -30.50 1.77 -3.21
CA LEU A 357 -29.88 1.28 -4.44
C LEU A 357 -30.40 2.11 -5.64
N LEU A 358 -29.49 2.81 -6.31
CA LEU A 358 -29.81 3.67 -7.46
C LEU A 358 -29.64 2.91 -8.78
N GLU A 359 -28.57 2.13 -8.89
CA GLU A 359 -28.23 1.39 -10.09
C GLU A 359 -27.54 0.07 -9.74
N SER A 360 -27.82 -0.98 -10.52
CA SER A 360 -27.08 -2.24 -10.48
C SER A 360 -26.74 -2.69 -11.90
N LYS A 361 -25.46 -2.94 -12.16
CA LYS A 361 -24.96 -3.50 -13.42
C LYS A 361 -24.35 -4.86 -13.15
N ILE A 362 -24.94 -5.90 -13.73
CA ILE A 362 -24.49 -7.28 -13.56
C ILE A 362 -23.58 -7.68 -14.72
N SER A 363 -22.40 -8.18 -14.39
CA SER A 363 -21.40 -8.63 -15.35
C SER A 363 -21.38 -10.16 -15.40
N GLU A 364 -21.00 -10.71 -16.56
CA GLU A 364 -20.71 -12.14 -16.65
C GLU A 364 -19.43 -12.45 -15.86
N LYS A 365 -19.53 -13.37 -14.90
CA LYS A 365 -18.43 -13.81 -14.05
C LYS A 365 -18.16 -15.30 -14.32
N PRO A 366 -17.30 -15.64 -15.29
CA PRO A 366 -17.11 -17.03 -15.75
C PRO A 366 -16.30 -17.88 -14.77
N VAL A 367 -15.45 -17.24 -13.96
CA VAL A 367 -14.55 -17.89 -13.02
C VAL A 367 -14.63 -17.23 -11.64
N LEU A 368 -14.30 -18.00 -10.61
CA LEU A 368 -14.12 -17.52 -9.25
C LEU A 368 -12.82 -18.06 -8.67
N LEU A 369 -12.25 -17.36 -7.69
CA LEU A 369 -11.10 -17.83 -6.93
C LEU A 369 -11.60 -18.50 -5.64
N ALA A 370 -11.26 -19.77 -5.42
CA ALA A 370 -11.66 -20.55 -4.27
C ALA A 370 -10.45 -20.98 -3.41
N ALA A 371 -10.71 -21.19 -2.12
CA ALA A 371 -9.74 -21.76 -1.18
C ALA A 371 -9.82 -23.29 -1.20
N LYS A 372 -8.70 -23.96 -1.48
CA LYS A 372 -8.60 -25.42 -1.44
C LYS A 372 -8.36 -25.96 -0.03
N SER A 373 -8.66 -27.24 0.17
CA SER A 373 -8.35 -27.97 1.41
C SER A 373 -6.84 -28.09 1.69
N ASP A 374 -6.00 -28.14 0.65
CA ASP A 374 -4.52 -28.24 0.74
C ASP A 374 -3.80 -26.91 1.05
N GLY A 375 -4.56 -25.84 1.27
CA GLY A 375 -4.02 -24.52 1.60
C GLY A 375 -3.60 -23.70 0.38
N TYR A 376 -3.87 -24.15 -0.84
CA TYR A 376 -3.66 -23.33 -2.05
C TYR A 376 -4.97 -22.69 -2.53
N LEU A 377 -4.85 -21.80 -3.51
CA LEU A 377 -6.00 -21.21 -4.19
C LEU A 377 -6.19 -21.90 -5.53
N GLU A 378 -7.44 -21.98 -5.99
CA GLU A 378 -7.75 -22.47 -7.33
C GLU A 378 -8.75 -21.57 -8.04
N GLU A 379 -8.57 -21.45 -9.35
CA GLU A 379 -9.60 -20.92 -10.22
C GLU A 379 -10.64 -22.01 -10.50
N VAL A 380 -11.90 -21.70 -10.21
CA VAL A 380 -13.04 -22.59 -10.44
C VAL A 380 -13.97 -21.96 -11.45
N GLN A 381 -14.43 -22.76 -12.41
CA GLN A 381 -15.45 -22.33 -13.36
C GLN A 381 -16.78 -22.14 -12.65
N VAL A 382 -17.39 -20.97 -12.83
CA VAL A 382 -18.74 -20.70 -12.34
C VAL A 382 -19.73 -21.45 -13.22
N HIS A 383 -20.67 -22.16 -12.60
CA HIS A 383 -21.74 -22.85 -13.31
C HIS A 383 -22.48 -21.85 -14.22
N SER A 384 -22.79 -22.24 -15.46
CA SER A 384 -23.33 -21.34 -16.49
C SER A 384 -24.54 -20.54 -16.03
N GLU A 385 -25.39 -21.17 -15.21
CA GLU A 385 -26.58 -20.56 -14.61
C GLU A 385 -26.26 -19.40 -13.63
N HIS A 386 -25.10 -19.40 -12.98
CA HIS A 386 -24.72 -18.41 -11.97
C HIS A 386 -23.80 -17.29 -12.50
N ARG A 387 -23.29 -17.42 -13.73
CA ARG A 387 -22.35 -16.42 -14.31
C ARG A 387 -22.96 -15.04 -14.42
N ASN A 388 -24.26 -14.98 -14.73
CA ASN A 388 -25.03 -13.74 -14.91
C ASN A 388 -25.95 -13.45 -13.70
N HIS A 389 -25.80 -14.19 -12.60
CA HIS A 389 -26.52 -13.88 -11.38
C HIS A 389 -25.86 -12.71 -10.64
N PRO A 390 -26.66 -11.87 -9.95
CA PRO A 390 -26.13 -10.83 -9.10
C PRO A 390 -25.40 -11.45 -7.89
N CYS A 391 -24.21 -10.94 -7.61
CA CYS A 391 -23.43 -11.28 -6.41
C CYS A 391 -24.17 -10.91 -5.11
N LEU A 392 -24.85 -9.77 -5.10
CA LEU A 392 -25.52 -9.22 -3.94
C LEU A 392 -27.03 -9.02 -4.19
N THR A 393 -27.80 -9.25 -3.14
CA THR A 393 -29.17 -8.75 -3.02
C THR A 393 -29.18 -7.25 -2.72
N ALA A 394 -30.31 -6.57 -2.95
CA ALA A 394 -30.45 -5.15 -2.64
C ALA A 394 -30.23 -4.86 -1.15
N GLU A 395 -30.74 -5.73 -0.28
CA GLU A 395 -30.58 -5.63 1.17
C GLU A 395 -29.11 -5.75 1.61
N GLN A 396 -28.35 -6.65 0.99
CA GLN A 396 -26.92 -6.81 1.25
C GLN A 396 -26.11 -5.60 0.76
N ALA A 397 -26.44 -5.06 -0.41
CA ALA A 397 -25.81 -3.84 -0.93
C ALA A 397 -26.08 -2.63 -0.02
N ILE A 398 -27.32 -2.48 0.49
CA ILE A 398 -27.67 -1.43 1.46
C ILE A 398 -26.91 -1.63 2.78
N MET A 399 -26.77 -2.87 3.25
CA MET A 399 -25.99 -3.16 4.48
C MET A 399 -24.52 -2.76 4.33
N LEU A 400 -23.89 -3.07 3.19
CA LEU A 400 -22.52 -2.63 2.88
C LEU A 400 -22.41 -1.11 2.79
N ALA A 401 -23.37 -0.42 2.15
CA ALA A 401 -23.38 1.04 2.12
C ALA A 401 -23.45 1.65 3.52
N ASN A 402 -24.24 1.07 4.43
CA ASN A 402 -24.26 1.49 5.84
C ASN A 402 -22.90 1.27 6.53
N PHE A 403 -22.18 0.19 6.21
CA PHE A 403 -20.82 -0.01 6.72
C PHE A 403 -19.87 1.07 6.19
N ALA A 404 -19.94 1.40 4.90
CA ALA A 404 -19.14 2.45 4.29
C ALA A 404 -19.39 3.83 4.94
N LEU A 405 -20.65 4.19 5.21
CA LEU A 405 -21.01 5.44 5.89
C LEU A 405 -20.46 5.49 7.32
N ARG A 406 -20.57 4.40 8.09
CA ARG A 406 -20.02 4.32 9.45
C ARG A 406 -18.50 4.47 9.46
N LEU A 407 -17.82 3.86 8.50
CA LEU A 407 -16.38 3.95 8.34
C LEU A 407 -15.95 5.37 7.94
N GLU A 408 -16.59 5.96 6.94
CA GLU A 408 -16.32 7.35 6.54
C GLU A 408 -16.59 8.33 7.69
N ASN A 409 -17.67 8.15 8.46
CA ASN A 409 -17.93 8.97 9.63
C ASN A 409 -16.90 8.76 10.76
N HIS A 410 -16.31 7.57 10.90
CA HIS A 410 -15.25 7.37 11.90
C HIS A 410 -13.92 7.99 11.47
N PHE A 411 -13.50 7.74 10.23
CA PHE A 411 -12.23 8.20 9.68
C PHE A 411 -12.29 9.65 9.17
N GLN A 412 -13.49 10.24 9.10
CA GLN A 412 -13.74 11.63 8.69
C GLN A 412 -13.18 11.96 7.29
N CYS A 413 -13.06 10.95 6.43
CA CYS A 413 -12.68 11.09 5.02
C CYS A 413 -13.23 9.91 4.21
N PRO A 414 -13.40 10.06 2.87
CA PRO A 414 -13.79 8.97 2.00
C PRO A 414 -12.87 7.75 2.18
N GLN A 415 -13.43 6.56 2.08
CA GLN A 415 -12.75 5.30 2.34
C GLN A 415 -12.80 4.37 1.11
N ASP A 416 -11.72 3.63 0.92
CA ASP A 416 -11.57 2.46 0.07
C ASP A 416 -11.53 1.22 0.98
N ILE A 417 -12.47 0.30 0.79
CA ILE A 417 -12.81 -0.74 1.75
C ILE A 417 -12.90 -2.08 1.05
N GLU A 418 -12.11 -3.05 1.49
CA GLU A 418 -12.21 -4.45 1.06
C GLU A 418 -13.16 -5.19 2.00
N TRP A 419 -14.06 -5.98 1.44
CA TRP A 419 -15.07 -6.72 2.20
C TRP A 419 -15.26 -8.14 1.64
N ALA A 420 -15.79 -9.01 2.49
CA ALA A 420 -16.19 -10.36 2.11
C ALA A 420 -17.52 -10.74 2.73
N MET A 421 -18.21 -11.66 2.07
CA MET A 421 -19.41 -12.33 2.55
C MET A 421 -19.12 -13.83 2.64
N ASP A 422 -19.27 -14.41 3.82
CA ASP A 422 -19.09 -15.85 4.01
C ASP A 422 -20.27 -16.68 3.46
N GLN A 423 -20.19 -18.00 3.62
CA GLN A 423 -21.25 -18.92 3.17
C GLN A 423 -22.58 -18.74 3.92
N ASP A 424 -22.54 -18.20 5.13
CA ASP A 424 -23.70 -17.89 5.97
C ASP A 424 -24.28 -16.48 5.70
N ASN A 425 -23.81 -15.82 4.63
CA ASN A 425 -24.15 -14.45 4.24
C ASN A 425 -23.78 -13.38 5.29
N ARG A 426 -22.78 -13.64 6.14
CA ARG A 426 -22.25 -12.64 7.07
C ARG A 426 -21.22 -11.77 6.34
N LEU A 427 -21.41 -10.46 6.42
CA LEU A 427 -20.49 -9.47 5.87
C LEU A 427 -19.39 -9.14 6.87
N VAL A 428 -18.14 -9.07 6.40
CA VAL A 428 -16.97 -8.71 7.20
C VAL A 428 -16.09 -7.71 6.43
N ILE A 429 -15.46 -6.80 7.16
CA ILE A 429 -14.48 -5.86 6.62
C ILE A 429 -13.09 -6.50 6.68
N LEU A 430 -12.42 -6.59 5.54
CA LEU A 430 -11.08 -7.17 5.40
C LEU A 430 -9.98 -6.12 5.46
N GLN A 431 -10.27 -4.90 5.01
CA GLN A 431 -9.36 -3.76 5.03
C GLN A 431 -10.15 -2.47 4.87
N THR A 432 -9.65 -1.38 5.43
CA THR A 432 -10.12 -0.03 5.11
C THR A 432 -8.94 0.92 5.08
N ARG A 433 -8.97 1.88 4.15
CA ARG A 433 -7.99 2.94 4.04
C ARG A 433 -8.63 4.20 3.45
N PRO A 434 -8.06 5.39 3.69
CA PRO A 434 -8.51 6.62 3.07
C PRO A 434 -8.47 6.56 1.54
N LEU A 435 -9.58 6.91 0.90
CA LEU A 435 -9.70 7.07 -0.54
C LEU A 435 -9.23 8.47 -0.94
N ARG A 436 -8.21 8.54 -1.80
CA ARG A 436 -7.78 9.78 -2.40
C ARG A 436 -8.64 10.12 -3.61
N THR A 437 -9.53 11.09 -3.44
CA THR A 437 -10.21 11.75 -4.55
C THR A 437 -9.35 12.91 -5.04
N GLU A 438 -9.08 13.02 -6.34
CA GLU A 438 -8.42 14.22 -6.87
C GLU A 438 -9.25 15.46 -6.51
N LYS A 439 -8.72 16.33 -5.65
CA LYS A 439 -9.36 17.62 -5.26
C LYS A 439 -9.39 18.64 -6.40
N ASN A 440 -8.79 18.33 -7.55
CA ASN A 440 -8.85 19.20 -8.73
C ASN A 440 -10.22 19.05 -9.40
N GLY A 441 -11.19 19.78 -8.86
CA GLY A 441 -12.51 20.02 -9.43
C GLY A 441 -12.47 20.77 -10.76
N LYS A 442 -11.84 20.20 -11.78
CA LYS A 442 -12.39 20.36 -13.12
C LYS A 442 -13.51 19.35 -13.20
N LYS A 443 -14.76 19.83 -13.30
CA LYS A 443 -15.88 19.01 -13.77
C LYS A 443 -15.32 18.14 -14.90
N GLN A 444 -15.42 16.84 -14.73
CA GLN A 444 -15.15 15.90 -15.81
C GLN A 444 -16.11 16.29 -16.91
N THR A 445 -15.66 17.14 -17.83
CA THR A 445 -16.38 17.40 -19.06
C THR A 445 -16.28 16.09 -19.80
N ASP A 446 -17.41 15.48 -20.15
CA ASP A 446 -17.44 14.41 -21.14
C ASP A 446 -16.47 14.80 -22.25
N SER A 447 -15.47 13.95 -22.47
CA SER A 447 -14.49 14.23 -23.52
C SER A 447 -15.29 14.31 -24.82
N PRO A 448 -15.27 15.43 -25.55
CA PRO A 448 -16.08 15.57 -26.74
C PRO A 448 -15.71 14.45 -27.71
N ARG A 449 -16.72 13.82 -28.33
CA ARG A 449 -16.47 12.83 -29.39
C ARG A 449 -15.52 13.46 -30.41
N VAL A 450 -14.42 12.79 -30.70
CA VAL A 450 -13.50 13.25 -31.73
C VAL A 450 -14.18 13.01 -33.07
N GLU A 451 -14.68 14.08 -33.67
CA GLU A 451 -15.30 14.03 -35.00
C GLU A 451 -14.32 13.46 -36.04
N GLY A 452 -14.82 12.65 -36.97
CA GLY A 452 -14.03 12.07 -38.06
C GLY A 452 -13.38 10.71 -37.76
N TYR A 453 -13.53 10.15 -36.56
CA TYR A 453 -13.07 8.80 -36.23
C TYR A 453 -14.24 7.85 -35.94
N PRO A 454 -14.23 6.61 -36.47
CA PRO A 454 -15.24 5.62 -36.15
C PRO A 454 -15.10 5.18 -34.67
N LEU A 455 -16.23 5.11 -33.97
CA LEU A 455 -16.29 4.56 -32.62
C LEU A 455 -16.08 3.04 -32.68
N ILE A 456 -14.95 2.56 -32.16
CA ILE A 456 -14.60 1.14 -32.17
C ILE A 456 -15.18 0.42 -30.93
N LEU A 457 -15.20 1.09 -29.78
CA LEU A 457 -15.67 0.56 -28.50
C LEU A 457 -16.19 1.70 -27.62
N GLU A 458 -17.28 1.46 -26.89
CA GLU A 458 -17.87 2.39 -25.92
C GLU A 458 -18.29 1.59 -24.66
N GLY A 459 -18.35 2.25 -23.50
CA GLY A 459 -18.79 1.61 -22.25
C GLY A 459 -17.73 0.80 -21.50
N GLY A 460 -16.44 0.98 -21.83
CA GLY A 460 -15.32 0.43 -21.06
C GLY A 460 -15.12 1.15 -19.72
N SER A 461 -14.40 0.50 -18.80
CA SER A 461 -14.05 1.08 -17.49
C SER A 461 -12.84 2.02 -17.64
N ILE A 462 -12.92 3.22 -17.07
CA ILE A 462 -11.86 4.23 -17.15
C ILE A 462 -10.74 3.88 -16.15
N ALA A 463 -9.58 3.46 -16.64
CA ALA A 463 -8.41 3.22 -15.80
C ALA A 463 -7.66 4.51 -15.42
N CYS A 464 -7.61 5.49 -16.32
CA CYS A 464 -7.01 6.81 -16.10
C CYS A 464 -7.82 7.87 -16.87
N PRO A 465 -8.24 8.98 -16.24
CA PRO A 465 -9.02 10.01 -16.91
C PRO A 465 -8.17 10.81 -17.91
N GLY A 466 -8.75 11.15 -19.06
CA GLY A 466 -8.13 12.01 -20.07
C GLY A 466 -8.38 11.52 -21.50
N VAL A 467 -7.76 12.22 -22.47
CA VAL A 467 -7.75 11.84 -23.89
C VAL A 467 -6.33 11.49 -24.29
N GLY A 468 -6.11 10.25 -24.74
CA GLY A 468 -4.85 9.81 -25.33
C GLY A 468 -4.95 9.73 -26.86
N PHE A 469 -3.89 10.07 -27.56
CA PHE A 469 -3.76 9.86 -29.00
C PHE A 469 -2.42 9.20 -29.31
N GLY A 470 -2.39 8.30 -30.29
CA GLY A 470 -1.17 7.59 -30.68
C GLY A 470 -1.46 6.29 -31.43
N PRO A 471 -0.41 5.64 -31.95
CA PRO A 471 -0.55 4.32 -32.55
C PRO A 471 -1.02 3.31 -31.51
N ALA A 472 -2.09 2.57 -31.82
CA ALA A 472 -2.52 1.44 -31.00
C ALA A 472 -1.54 0.26 -31.20
N HIS A 473 -0.96 -0.23 -30.11
CA HIS A 473 -0.10 -1.40 -30.13
C HIS A 473 -0.85 -2.60 -29.56
N PHE A 474 -0.99 -3.65 -30.36
CA PHE A 474 -1.50 -4.93 -29.86
C PHE A 474 -0.42 -5.59 -29.00
N VAL A 475 -0.65 -5.64 -27.69
CA VAL A 475 0.13 -6.49 -26.80
C VAL A 475 -0.41 -7.91 -26.94
N ARG A 476 0.38 -8.81 -27.53
CA ARG A 476 0.09 -10.25 -27.45
C ARG A 476 0.60 -10.72 -26.09
N SER A 477 -0.33 -11.06 -25.19
CA SER A 477 -0.03 -11.79 -23.95
C SER A 477 0.33 -13.23 -24.27
#